data_AF-A0A090MQK4-F1
#
_entry.id   AF-A0A090MQK4-F1
#
_cell.length_a   1.000
_cell.length_b   1.000
_cell.length_c   1.000
_cell.angle_alpha   90.00
_cell.angle_beta   90.00
_cell.angle_gamma   90.00
#
_symmetry.space_group_name_H-M   'P 1'
#
loop_
_entity.id
_entity.type
_entity.pdbx_description
1 polymer ?
#
loop_
_entity_poly.entity_id
_entity_poly.type
_entity_poly.pdbx_seq_one_letter_code
_entity_poly.pdbx_strand_id
1 'polypeptide(L)'
;MHLPHGVDGEWIKQLVAEQLITMKTKRGFQRLEWQKIRERNEALDCRVYARAAAWIAGADRWTEMMWRDLEQQVGAPPEIEDDQRANIDVAADGIAGRVRRAPKRRDRRVFRSSYLG
;
A
#
# COMPACT_ATOMS: atom_id res chain seq x y z
N MET A 1 21.72 -0.28 -4.64
CA MET A 1 20.39 -0.96 -4.62
C MET A 1 20.26 -1.59 -3.24
N HIS A 2 19.27 -1.20 -2.44
CA HIS A 2 19.03 -1.81 -1.13
C HIS A 2 18.01 -2.94 -1.31
N LEU A 3 18.40 -4.16 -0.96
CA LEU A 3 17.53 -5.34 -0.97
C LEU A 3 17.36 -5.81 0.47
N PRO A 4 16.14 -5.95 1.00
CA PRO A 4 15.92 -6.53 2.31
C PRO A 4 16.39 -7.98 2.34
N HIS A 5 16.82 -8.45 3.51
CA HIS A 5 17.41 -9.79 3.69
C HIS A 5 16.48 -10.95 3.27
N GLY A 6 15.17 -10.73 3.18
CA GLY A 6 14.18 -11.73 2.75
C GLY A 6 13.94 -11.79 1.23
N VAL A 7 14.63 -10.99 0.42
CA VAL A 7 14.51 -11.04 -1.05
C VAL A 7 15.39 -12.14 -1.60
N ASP A 8 14.78 -13.22 -2.06
CA ASP A 8 15.49 -14.33 -2.69
C ASP A 8 15.79 -14.05 -4.18
N GLY A 9 16.59 -14.94 -4.78
CA GLY A 9 16.91 -14.86 -6.20
C GLY A 9 15.71 -15.14 -7.12
N GLU A 10 14.67 -15.83 -6.64
CA GLU A 10 13.44 -16.06 -7.42
C GLU A 10 12.65 -14.77 -7.57
N TRP A 11 12.50 -14.00 -6.50
CA TRP A 11 11.84 -12.71 -6.45
C TRP A 11 12.47 -11.74 -7.43
N ILE A 12 13.81 -11.69 -7.49
CA ILE A 12 14.53 -10.85 -8.47
C ILE A 12 14.22 -11.30 -9.90
N LYS A 13 14.17 -12.62 -10.16
CA LYS A 13 13.81 -13.14 -11.49
C LYS A 13 12.37 -12.79 -11.88
N GLN A 14 11.44 -12.76 -10.92
CA GLN A 14 10.06 -12.34 -11.14
C GLN A 14 9.96 -10.82 -11.39
N LEU A 15 10.79 -10.01 -10.74
CA LEU A 15 10.84 -8.56 -10.97
C LEU A 15 11.21 -8.20 -12.42
N VAL A 16 11.94 -9.08 -13.10
CA VAL A 16 12.32 -8.94 -14.52
C VAL A 16 11.65 -9.99 -15.41
N ALA A 17 10.42 -10.41 -15.06
CA ALA A 17 9.67 -11.44 -15.78
C ALA A 17 9.12 -11.01 -17.15
N GLU A 18 9.21 -9.73 -17.49
CA GLU A 18 8.81 -9.19 -18.79
C GLU A 18 9.98 -8.44 -19.43
N GLN A 19 10.02 -8.46 -20.76
CA GLN A 19 10.98 -7.70 -21.54
C GLN A 19 10.29 -7.05 -22.74
N LEU A 20 10.77 -5.86 -23.12
CA LEU A 20 10.31 -5.18 -24.31
C LEU A 20 11.09 -5.72 -25.52
N ILE A 21 10.41 -6.41 -26.43
CA ILE A 21 11.00 -6.95 -27.66
C ILE A 21 10.53 -6.20 -28.89
N THR A 22 11.39 -6.14 -29.90
CA THR A 22 11.01 -5.67 -31.23
C THR A 22 10.51 -6.85 -32.07
N MET A 23 9.21 -6.88 -32.35
CA MET A 23 8.60 -7.89 -33.21
C MET A 23 8.39 -7.38 -34.62
N LYS A 24 8.76 -8.20 -35.61
CA LYS A 24 8.44 -7.96 -37.01
C LYS A 24 7.02 -8.46 -37.29
N THR A 25 6.15 -7.56 -37.71
CA THR A 25 4.80 -7.90 -38.16
C THR A 25 4.86 -8.65 -39.50
N LYS A 26 3.80 -9.39 -39.84
CA LYS A 26 3.68 -10.08 -41.15
C LYS A 26 3.80 -9.14 -42.36
N ARG A 27 3.58 -7.83 -42.15
CA ARG A 27 3.69 -6.77 -43.16
C ARG A 27 5.07 -6.09 -43.19
N GLY A 28 6.04 -6.60 -42.42
CA GLY A 28 7.42 -6.09 -42.39
C GLY A 28 7.70 -4.94 -41.42
N PHE A 29 6.68 -4.33 -40.81
CA PHE A 29 6.86 -3.27 -39.82
C PHE A 29 7.39 -3.82 -38.49
N GLN A 30 8.23 -3.05 -37.82
CA GLN A 30 8.70 -3.34 -36.46
C GLN A 30 7.81 -2.65 -35.44
N ARG A 31 7.43 -3.37 -34.38
CA ARG A 31 6.74 -2.81 -33.22
C ARG A 31 7.38 -3.30 -31.94
N LEU A 32 7.28 -2.50 -30.88
CA LEU A 32 7.68 -2.89 -29.54
C LEU A 32 6.52 -3.60 -28.84
N GLU A 33 6.81 -4.72 -28.21
CA GLU A 33 5.83 -5.54 -27.51
C GLU A 33 6.42 -6.05 -26.20
N TRP A 34 5.67 -5.92 -25.10
CA TRP A 34 6.04 -6.50 -23.82
C TRP A 34 5.75 -8.00 -23.88
N GLN A 35 6.81 -8.80 -23.81
CA GLN A 35 6.72 -10.25 -23.81
C GLN A 35 7.00 -10.76 -22.40
N LYS A 36 6.04 -11.50 -21.85
CA LYS A 36 6.22 -12.27 -20.61
C LYS A 36 7.12 -13.47 -20.89
N ILE A 37 8.26 -13.54 -20.19
CA ILE A 37 9.30 -14.55 -20.38
C ILE A 37 9.33 -15.60 -19.26
N ARG A 38 8.58 -15.40 -18.18
CA ARG A 38 8.45 -16.32 -17.05
C ARG A 38 7.00 -16.54 -16.71
N GLU A 39 6.67 -17.70 -16.15
CA GLU A 39 5.32 -18.01 -15.69
C GLU A 39 4.89 -17.10 -14.52
N ARG A 40 5.79 -16.89 -13.56
CA ARG A 40 5.62 -16.05 -12.37
C ARG A 40 6.15 -14.63 -12.59
N ASN A 41 5.33 -13.62 -12.33
CA ASN A 41 5.63 -12.18 -12.50
C ASN A 41 5.00 -11.31 -11.38
N GLU A 42 4.55 -11.92 -10.29
CA GLU A 42 3.81 -11.24 -9.21
C GLU A 42 4.62 -10.10 -8.60
N ALA A 43 5.95 -10.27 -8.46
CA ALA A 43 6.83 -9.21 -7.96
C ALA A 43 6.84 -7.96 -8.85
N LEU A 44 6.83 -8.14 -10.17
CA LEU A 44 6.74 -7.05 -11.13
C LEU A 44 5.36 -6.39 -11.05
N ASP A 45 4.29 -7.18 -11.08
CA ASP A 45 2.91 -6.69 -11.04
C ASP A 45 2.62 -5.90 -9.76
N CYS A 46 3.05 -6.41 -8.60
CA CYS A 46 2.93 -5.71 -7.32
C CYS A 46 3.65 -4.35 -7.36
N ARG A 47 4.84 -4.26 -7.96
CA ARG A 47 5.57 -2.99 -8.08
C ARG A 47 4.88 -2.03 -9.03
N VAL A 48 4.37 -2.51 -10.16
CA VAL A 48 3.60 -1.71 -11.12
C VAL A 48 2.35 -1.16 -10.45
N TYR A 49 1.60 -2.00 -9.72
CA TYR A 49 0.42 -1.55 -8.98
C TYR A 49 0.75 -0.58 -7.86
N ALA A 50 1.81 -0.82 -7.08
CA ALA A 50 2.25 0.12 -6.07
C ALA A 50 2.58 1.50 -6.68
N ARG A 51 3.24 1.52 -7.84
CA ARG A 51 3.52 2.77 -8.56
C ARG A 51 2.25 3.44 -9.07
N ALA A 52 1.30 2.69 -9.62
CA ALA A 52 0.01 3.22 -10.06
C ALA A 52 -0.79 3.78 -8.88
N ALA A 53 -0.83 3.07 -7.75
CA ALA A 53 -1.47 3.52 -6.52
C ALA A 53 -0.83 4.81 -5.99
N ALA A 54 0.51 4.92 -6.01
CA ALA A 54 1.22 6.14 -5.63
C ALA A 54 0.85 7.32 -6.54
N TRP A 55 0.73 7.09 -7.86
CA TRP A 55 0.29 8.11 -8.79
C TRP A 55 -1.15 8.56 -8.52
N ILE A 56 -2.08 7.61 -8.33
CA ILE A 56 -3.48 7.89 -7.99
C ILE A 56 -3.59 8.67 -6.67
N ALA A 57 -2.78 8.29 -5.67
CA ALA A 57 -2.71 8.98 -4.39
C ALA A 57 -2.04 10.38 -4.48
N GLY A 58 -1.48 10.72 -5.64
CA GLY A 58 -0.77 11.98 -5.86
C GLY A 58 0.53 12.09 -5.09
N ALA A 59 1.14 10.95 -4.73
CA ALA A 59 2.33 10.87 -3.88
C ALA A 59 3.52 11.67 -4.41
N ASP A 60 3.65 11.78 -5.74
CA ASP A 60 4.69 12.59 -6.39
C ASP A 60 4.57 14.10 -6.05
N ARG A 61 3.44 14.56 -5.50
CA ARG A 61 3.19 15.97 -5.11
C ARG A 61 3.19 16.20 -3.59
N TRP A 62 3.44 15.16 -2.79
CA TRP A 62 3.40 15.30 -1.33
C TRP A 62 4.61 16.07 -0.82
N THR A 63 4.36 16.96 0.14
CA THR A 63 5.41 17.65 0.87
C THR A 63 6.01 16.72 1.95
N GLU A 64 7.21 17.05 2.42
CA GLU A 64 7.87 16.33 3.52
C GLU A 64 6.98 16.22 4.77
N MET A 65 6.22 17.26 5.08
CA MET A 65 5.27 17.26 6.19
C MET A 65 4.19 16.18 6.03
N MET A 66 3.71 15.97 4.80
CA MET A 66 2.68 14.97 4.50
C MET A 66 3.23 13.55 4.57
N TRP A 67 4.49 13.34 4.16
CA TRP A 67 5.19 12.07 4.35
C TRP A 67 5.37 11.73 5.83
N ARG A 68 5.88 12.67 6.63
CA ARG A 68 6.03 12.50 8.08
C ARG A 68 4.71 12.20 8.78
N ASP A 69 3.66 12.88 8.34
CA ASP A 69 2.32 12.68 8.86
C ASP A 69 1.78 11.27 8.55
N LEU A 70 2.14 10.70 7.39
CA LEU A 70 1.85 9.31 7.02
C LEU A 70 2.66 8.30 7.83
N GLU A 71 3.97 8.52 7.96
CA GLU A 71 4.85 7.66 8.77
C GLU A 71 4.34 7.53 10.21
N GLN A 72 3.90 8.65 10.82
CA GLN A 72 3.31 8.65 12.16
C GLN A 72 2.03 7.81 12.28
N GLN A 73 1.30 7.55 11.19
CA GLN A 73 0.10 6.70 11.22
C GLN A 73 0.42 5.22 11.06
N VAL A 74 1.47 4.90 10.29
CA VAL A 74 1.82 3.53 9.91
C VAL A 74 2.79 2.91 10.92
N GLY A 75 3.50 3.73 11.71
CA GLY A 75 4.32 3.28 12.83
C GLY A 75 3.55 2.40 13.81
N ALA A 76 4.26 1.47 14.48
CA ALA A 76 3.67 0.55 15.44
C ALA A 76 2.89 1.33 16.51
N PRO A 77 1.71 0.83 16.96
CA PRO A 77 1.01 1.46 18.07
C PRO A 77 1.96 1.55 19.26
N PRO A 78 1.99 2.68 20.01
CA PRO A 78 2.73 2.71 21.26
C PRO A 78 2.26 1.52 22.10
N GLU A 79 3.19 0.79 22.74
CA GLU A 79 2.85 -0.11 23.83
C GLU A 79 2.04 0.72 24.83
N ILE A 80 0.73 0.49 24.87
CA ILE A 80 -0.17 1.27 25.73
C ILE A 80 0.09 0.77 27.15
N GLU A 81 0.87 1.52 27.93
CA GLU A 81 0.60 1.59 29.36
C GLU A 81 -0.76 2.28 29.51
N ASP A 82 -1.74 1.52 30.01
CA ASP A 82 -3.12 1.95 30.23
C ASP A 82 -3.18 3.08 31.26
N ASP A 83 -2.93 4.33 30.85
CA ASP A 83 -3.59 5.47 31.47
C ASP A 83 -3.52 6.70 30.57
N GLN A 84 -4.52 7.58 30.65
CA GLN A 84 -4.62 8.86 29.94
C GLN A 84 -5.12 8.79 28.49
N ARG A 85 -6.34 8.27 28.32
CA ARG A 85 -7.24 8.72 27.23
C ARG A 85 -7.86 10.06 27.60
N ALA A 86 -7.15 11.16 27.35
CA ALA A 86 -7.77 12.47 27.33
C ALA A 86 -7.04 13.40 26.33
N ASN A 87 -7.83 13.92 25.40
CA ASN A 87 -7.52 15.06 24.54
C ASN A 87 -6.39 14.91 23.52
N ILE A 88 -6.76 14.40 22.34
CA ILE A 88 -6.21 14.96 21.10
C ILE A 88 -7.39 15.32 20.21
N ASP A 89 -7.85 16.57 20.33
CA ASP A 89 -8.61 17.24 19.28
C ASP A 89 -7.67 17.41 18.09
N VAL A 90 -7.70 16.45 17.16
CA VAL A 90 -6.86 16.50 15.96
C VAL A 90 -7.51 17.49 14.98
N ALA A 91 -7.00 18.72 14.97
CA ALA A 91 -7.21 19.67 13.89
C ALA A 91 -7.02 18.95 12.54
N ALA A 92 -8.11 18.83 11.82
CA ALA A 92 -8.20 18.16 10.55
C ALA A 92 -7.79 19.13 9.45
N ASP A 93 -6.49 19.30 9.23
CA ASP A 93 -5.98 19.88 7.98
C ASP A 93 -4.58 19.34 7.69
N GLY A 94 -4.52 18.33 6.83
CA GLY A 94 -3.30 17.67 6.40
C GLY A 94 -3.60 16.63 5.33
N ILE A 95 -4.04 17.09 4.16
CA ILE A 95 -4.49 16.22 3.06
C ILE A 95 -3.36 16.08 2.03
N ALA A 96 -2.65 14.94 2.06
CA ALA A 96 -2.73 13.90 1.04
C ALA A 96 -1.97 12.63 1.49
N GLY A 97 -2.51 11.45 1.14
CA GLY A 97 -1.91 10.14 1.47
C GLY A 97 -2.33 9.47 2.76
N ARG A 98 -3.13 10.15 3.59
CA ARG A 98 -3.48 9.74 4.95
C ARG A 98 -4.68 8.79 5.01
N VAL A 99 -4.44 7.59 5.54
CA VAL A 99 -5.45 6.63 6.00
C VAL A 99 -5.64 6.80 7.52
N ARG A 100 -6.70 7.51 7.94
CA ARG A 100 -7.18 7.47 9.34
C ARG A 100 -8.48 6.66 9.42
N ARG A 101 -8.58 5.69 10.34
CA ARG A 101 -9.84 5.41 11.08
C ARG A 101 -9.53 5.04 12.53
N ALA A 102 -9.83 5.97 13.44
CA ALA A 102 -9.87 5.75 14.88
C ALA A 102 -11.08 4.84 15.26
N PRO A 103 -11.04 4.12 16.38
CA PRO A 103 -11.76 2.87 16.58
C PRO A 103 -13.28 3.08 16.72
N LYS A 104 -14.08 2.26 16.01
CA LYS A 104 -15.49 2.12 16.37
C LYS A 104 -15.63 1.15 17.53
N ARG A 105 -15.53 1.64 18.78
CA ARG A 105 -16.12 0.92 19.92
C ARG A 105 -17.64 1.01 19.78
N ARG A 106 -18.22 0.10 18.99
CA ARG A 106 -19.64 -0.23 19.17
C ARG A 106 -19.69 -1.15 20.37
N ASP A 107 -20.14 -0.61 21.51
CA ASP A 107 -20.67 -1.47 22.57
C ASP A 107 -21.70 -2.41 21.94
N ARG A 108 -21.55 -3.72 22.17
CA ARG A 108 -22.63 -4.67 21.93
C ARG A 108 -23.77 -4.25 22.86
N ARG A 109 -24.81 -3.59 22.33
CA ARG A 109 -26.09 -3.49 23.04
C ARG A 109 -26.62 -4.92 23.20
N VAL A 110 -26.41 -5.49 24.38
CA VAL A 110 -27.09 -6.70 24.80
C VAL A 110 -28.51 -6.28 25.18
N PHE A 111 -29.49 -6.60 24.34
CA PHE A 111 -30.88 -6.60 24.78
C PHE A 111 -31.06 -7.83 25.69
N ARG A 112 -31.21 -7.60 26.99
CA ARG A 112 -31.70 -8.65 27.89
C ARG A 112 -33.19 -8.81 27.64
N SER A 113 -33.61 -10.01 27.25
CA SER A 113 -35.03 -10.36 27.14
C SER A 113 -35.65 -10.34 28.54
N SER A 114 -36.79 -9.67 28.69
CA SER A 114 -37.56 -9.56 29.94
C SER A 114 -38.39 -10.81 30.28
N TYR A 115 -38.22 -11.91 29.54
CA TYR A 115 -39.04 -13.12 29.67
C TYR A 115 -38.41 -14.24 30.50
N LEU A 116 -37.21 -14.03 31.03
CA LEU A 116 -36.60 -14.93 32.02
C LEU A 116 -36.29 -14.12 33.28
N GLY A 117 -37.34 -13.90 34.07
CA GLY A 117 -37.26 -13.54 35.49
C GLY A 117 -37.57 -14.78 36.32
#